data_AF-A0A8T4KTQ2-F1
#
_entry.id   AF-A0A8T4KTQ2-F1
#
_cell.length_a   1.000
_cell.length_b   1.000
_cell.length_c   1.000
_cell.angle_alpha   90.00
_cell.angle_beta   90.00
_cell.angle_gamma   90.00
#
_symmetry.space_group_name_H-M   'P 1'
#
loop_
_entity.id
_entity.type
_entity.pdbx_description
1 polymer ?
#
loop_
_entity_poly.entity_id
_entity_poly.type
_entity_poly.pdbx_seq_one_letter_code
_entity_poly.pdbx_strand_id
1 'polypeptide(L)'
;MTMDYPDGFKELVNAVKKEPVPVASGREIWEKFCRVVFIGKDRSDAEISFLMAMLKKYIDYDYVMATDGEDWESAVRAFLKERLGKIRDDSAEAAVSGVLRDLFYITASIKGGARFFRKKGIFENLATLASGKEKTKELIDEIAEDGDVAGIKYTKAILWLQYCGFAKDFAPPAKHLKTFVNSDVGPYYRYYEDDEYFMKKAEEMASDFPDTSLADVYRAVYLYRTFKSAMPRGSKFTPRKLLEFMKKKKVSVSKMFSMLSDSEGREELAKKMAVFMGY
;
A
#
# COMPACT_ATOMS: atom_id res chain seq x y z
N MET A 1 -3.41 -9.02 28.03
CA MET A 1 -2.87 -10.35 27.67
C MET A 1 -1.82 -10.10 26.60
N THR A 2 -0.59 -10.56 26.80
CA THR A 2 0.46 -10.48 25.78
C THR A 2 0.09 -11.40 24.61
N MET A 3 0.07 -10.90 23.38
CA MET A 3 -0.18 -11.73 22.22
C MET A 3 1.01 -12.67 21.97
N ASP A 4 0.75 -13.90 21.50
CA ASP A 4 1.82 -14.82 21.10
C ASP A 4 2.20 -14.52 19.65
N TYR A 5 3.44 -14.06 19.44
CA TYR A 5 3.93 -13.64 18.13
C TYR A 5 4.84 -14.72 17.52
N PRO A 6 4.87 -14.85 16.18
CA PRO A 6 5.84 -15.72 15.52
C PRO A 6 7.27 -15.38 15.91
N ASP A 7 8.09 -16.41 16.10
CA ASP A 7 9.50 -16.27 16.51
C ASP A 7 10.26 -15.23 15.67
N GLY A 8 10.87 -14.27 16.36
CA GLY A 8 11.64 -13.17 15.79
C GLY A 8 10.85 -11.97 15.29
N PHE A 9 9.53 -11.91 15.50
CA PHE A 9 8.69 -10.80 14.99
C PHE A 9 9.06 -9.46 15.64
N LYS A 10 9.34 -9.43 16.94
CA LYS A 10 9.74 -8.20 17.66
C LYS A 10 11.00 -7.56 17.07
N GLU A 11 11.99 -8.38 16.72
CA GLU A 11 13.23 -7.91 16.13
C GLU A 11 13.03 -7.50 14.67
N LEU A 12 12.08 -8.11 13.97
CA LEU A 12 11.68 -7.65 12.64
C LEU A 12 11.03 -6.26 12.70
N VAL A 13 10.12 -6.04 13.65
CA VAL A 13 9.50 -4.73 13.91
C VAL A 13 10.57 -3.66 14.15
N ASN A 14 11.55 -3.94 15.00
CA ASN A 14 12.67 -3.02 15.24
C ASN A 14 13.53 -2.78 13.99
N ALA A 15 13.74 -3.79 13.15
CA ALA A 15 14.54 -3.66 11.93
C ALA A 15 13.85 -2.82 10.84
N VAL A 16 12.52 -2.77 10.80
CA VAL A 16 11.76 -2.06 9.76
C VAL A 16 11.40 -0.62 10.11
N LYS A 17 11.74 -0.16 11.33
CA LYS A 17 11.47 1.19 11.82
C LYS A 17 11.93 2.22 10.79
N LYS A 18 11.03 3.12 10.42
CA LYS A 18 11.35 4.21 9.51
C LYS A 18 10.56 5.45 9.92
N GLU A 19 11.30 6.53 10.19
CA GLU A 19 10.68 7.83 10.38
C GLU A 19 9.88 8.24 9.13
N PRO A 20 8.61 8.64 9.29
CA PRO A 20 7.87 9.23 8.19
C PRO A 20 8.57 10.50 7.74
N VAL A 21 8.70 10.67 6.43
CA VAL A 21 9.19 11.91 5.83
C VAL A 21 7.96 12.62 5.27
N PRO A 22 7.53 13.74 5.89
CA PRO A 22 6.42 14.51 5.36
C PRO A 22 6.71 14.98 3.94
N VAL A 23 5.71 14.91 3.07
CA VAL A 23 5.80 15.45 1.70
C VAL A 23 5.87 16.97 1.73
N ALA A 24 6.62 17.54 0.79
CA ALA A 24 6.98 18.96 0.81
C ALA A 24 6.05 19.86 -0.02
N SER A 25 5.18 19.29 -0.86
CA SER A 25 4.33 20.07 -1.77
C SER A 25 2.96 19.44 -2.05
N GLY A 26 1.98 20.28 -2.42
CA GLY A 26 0.65 19.83 -2.86
C GLY A 26 0.70 18.85 -4.03
N ARG A 27 1.62 19.06 -4.96
CA ARG A 27 1.86 18.14 -6.07
C ARG A 27 2.27 16.76 -5.59
N GLU A 28 3.20 16.66 -4.64
CA GLU A 28 3.59 15.37 -4.07
C GLU A 28 2.41 14.69 -3.36
N ILE A 29 1.60 15.44 -2.61
CA ILE A 29 0.39 14.91 -1.95
C ILE A 29 -0.56 14.28 -2.98
N TRP A 30 -0.80 14.98 -4.10
CA TRP A 30 -1.63 14.48 -5.19
C TRP A 30 -1.02 13.25 -5.87
N GLU A 31 0.28 13.28 -6.19
CA GLU A 31 0.98 12.14 -6.78
C GLU A 31 0.91 10.89 -5.89
N LYS A 32 1.00 11.04 -4.55
CA LYS A 32 0.78 9.93 -3.60
C LYS A 32 -0.65 9.41 -3.62
N PHE A 33 -1.65 10.29 -3.77
CA PHE A 33 -3.05 9.90 -3.89
C PHE A 33 -3.29 9.09 -5.17
N CYS A 34 -2.84 9.60 -6.33
CA CYS A 34 -2.92 8.87 -7.59
C CYS A 34 -2.22 7.51 -7.51
N ARG A 35 -1.07 7.42 -6.82
CA ARG A 35 -0.38 6.15 -6.60
C ARG A 35 -1.29 5.12 -5.93
N VAL A 36 -2.02 5.48 -4.87
CA VAL A 36 -2.91 4.52 -4.19
C VAL A 36 -4.15 4.16 -5.01
N VAL A 37 -4.61 5.03 -5.90
CA VAL A 37 -5.67 4.69 -6.87
C VAL A 37 -5.24 3.49 -7.72
N PHE A 38 -4.01 3.51 -8.25
CA PHE A 38 -3.48 2.44 -9.09
C PHE A 38 -3.13 1.15 -8.35
N ILE A 39 -3.04 1.16 -7.02
CA ILE A 39 -2.88 -0.08 -6.24
C ILE A 39 -4.09 -1.00 -6.51
N GLY A 40 -3.84 -2.07 -7.26
CA GLY A 40 -4.79 -3.15 -7.57
C GLY A 40 -4.38 -4.45 -6.90
N LYS A 41 -5.20 -5.50 -7.02
CA LYS A 41 -4.93 -6.80 -6.37
C LYS A 41 -3.56 -7.39 -6.74
N ASP A 42 -3.13 -7.23 -8.00
CA ASP A 42 -1.95 -7.93 -8.53
C ASP A 42 -0.88 -7.00 -9.14
N ARG A 43 -1.04 -5.66 -9.03
CA ARG A 43 -0.06 -4.71 -9.58
C ARG A 43 1.14 -4.54 -8.65
N SER A 44 2.33 -4.70 -9.21
CA SER A 44 3.60 -4.34 -8.60
C SER A 44 3.79 -2.82 -8.52
N ASP A 45 4.71 -2.39 -7.67
CA ASP A 45 5.10 -0.98 -7.55
C ASP A 45 5.84 -0.48 -8.81
N ALA A 46 6.54 -1.36 -9.53
CA ALA A 46 7.15 -1.07 -10.82
C ALA A 46 6.09 -0.74 -11.87
N GLU A 47 5.05 -1.58 -12.00
CA GLU A 47 3.91 -1.33 -12.89
C GLU A 47 3.16 -0.05 -12.51
N ILE A 48 2.94 0.20 -11.21
CA ILE A 48 2.31 1.45 -10.75
C ILE A 48 3.16 2.66 -11.14
N SER A 49 4.49 2.58 -10.97
CA SER A 49 5.39 3.68 -11.32
C SER A 49 5.44 3.92 -12.83
N PHE A 50 5.41 2.86 -13.62
CA PHE A 50 5.26 2.93 -15.08
C PHE A 50 3.94 3.60 -15.48
N LEU A 51 2.81 3.21 -14.89
CA LEU A 51 1.50 3.82 -15.16
C LEU A 51 1.46 5.29 -14.76
N MET A 52 1.99 5.64 -13.58
CA MET A 52 2.10 7.03 -13.12
C MET A 52 2.93 7.88 -14.08
N ALA A 53 4.06 7.36 -14.57
CA ALA A 53 4.91 8.04 -15.54
C ALA A 53 4.21 8.19 -16.91
N MET A 54 3.57 7.13 -17.39
CA MET A 54 2.85 7.11 -18.67
C MET A 54 1.67 8.08 -18.68
N LEU A 55 0.90 8.11 -17.59
CA LEU A 55 -0.30 8.92 -17.44
C LEU A 55 -0.02 10.30 -16.83
N LYS A 56 1.25 10.71 -16.66
CA LYS A 56 1.66 11.92 -15.94
C LYS A 56 0.83 13.17 -16.28
N LYS A 57 0.56 13.42 -17.57
CA LYS A 57 -0.29 14.54 -18.02
C LYS A 57 -1.75 14.37 -17.59
N TYR A 58 -2.27 13.15 -17.71
CA TYR A 58 -3.68 12.84 -17.46
C TYR A 58 -4.01 12.81 -15.97
N ILE A 59 -3.05 12.47 -15.11
CA ILE A 59 -3.23 12.51 -13.66
C ILE A 59 -2.75 13.83 -13.06
N ASP A 60 -2.38 14.83 -13.86
CA ASP A 60 -2.07 16.16 -13.34
C ASP A 60 -3.33 16.78 -12.73
N TYR A 61 -3.21 17.40 -11.55
CA TYR A 61 -4.38 17.89 -10.82
C TYR A 61 -5.17 18.93 -11.62
N ASP A 62 -4.49 19.89 -12.25
CA ASP A 62 -5.13 20.95 -13.01
C ASP A 62 -5.81 20.39 -14.25
N TYR A 63 -5.17 19.42 -14.92
CA TYR A 63 -5.77 18.71 -16.04
C TYR A 63 -7.05 17.97 -15.62
N VAL A 64 -6.99 17.18 -14.52
CA VAL A 64 -8.14 16.44 -14.00
C VAL A 64 -9.29 17.38 -13.64
N MET A 65 -9.00 18.54 -13.05
CA MET A 65 -10.00 19.54 -12.68
C MET A 65 -10.58 20.29 -13.88
N ALA A 66 -9.81 20.50 -14.94
CA ALA A 66 -10.25 21.19 -16.16
C ALA A 66 -11.09 20.32 -17.10
N THR A 67 -10.92 18.99 -17.06
CA THR A 67 -11.73 18.04 -17.85
C THR A 67 -13.05 17.74 -17.15
N ASP A 68 -14.20 17.88 -17.80
CA ASP A 68 -15.51 17.58 -17.20
C ASP A 68 -16.03 16.19 -17.58
N GLY A 69 -16.96 15.66 -16.76
CA GLY A 69 -17.71 14.44 -17.07
C GLY A 69 -16.86 13.24 -17.50
N GLU A 70 -17.22 12.65 -18.64
CA GLU A 70 -16.57 11.48 -19.26
C GLU A 70 -15.36 11.85 -20.14
N ASP A 71 -15.03 13.14 -20.29
CA ASP A 71 -13.96 13.59 -21.20
C ASP A 71 -12.59 13.08 -20.75
N TRP A 72 -12.36 13.04 -19.43
CA TRP A 72 -11.14 12.49 -18.86
C TRP A 72 -11.00 11.00 -19.19
N GLU A 73 -12.06 10.22 -18.95
CA GLU A 73 -12.07 8.78 -19.23
C GLU A 73 -11.83 8.52 -20.71
N SER A 74 -12.54 9.24 -21.58
CA SER A 74 -12.43 9.10 -23.03
C SER A 74 -11.02 9.43 -23.52
N ALA A 75 -10.43 10.52 -23.03
CA ALA A 75 -9.08 10.93 -23.37
C ALA A 75 -8.04 9.89 -22.91
N VAL A 76 -8.14 9.41 -21.67
CA VAL A 76 -7.25 8.38 -21.12
C VAL A 76 -7.43 7.05 -21.86
N ARG A 77 -8.65 6.65 -22.16
CA ARG A 77 -8.95 5.42 -22.92
C ARG A 77 -8.33 5.46 -24.31
N ALA A 78 -8.50 6.57 -25.03
CA ALA A 78 -7.92 6.76 -26.35
C ALA A 78 -6.38 6.67 -26.30
N PHE A 79 -5.77 7.39 -25.35
CA PHE A 79 -4.32 7.38 -25.15
C PHE A 79 -3.79 5.99 -24.80
N LEU A 80 -4.44 5.29 -23.86
CA LEU A 80 -4.00 3.96 -23.44
C LEU A 80 -4.15 2.92 -24.57
N LYS A 81 -5.23 2.98 -25.36
CA LYS A 81 -5.38 2.10 -26.54
C LYS A 81 -4.30 2.34 -27.58
N GLU A 82 -3.96 3.60 -27.85
CA GLU A 82 -2.87 3.96 -28.76
C GLU A 82 -1.52 3.44 -28.25
N ARG A 83 -1.26 3.60 -26.94
CA ARG A 83 -0.03 3.12 -26.30
C ARG A 83 0.05 1.60 -26.30
N LEU A 84 -1.05 0.91 -26.03
CA LEU A 84 -1.11 -0.55 -26.00
C LEU A 84 -0.64 -1.15 -27.34
N GLY A 85 -1.06 -0.58 -28.47
CA GLY A 85 -0.62 -1.03 -29.80
C GLY A 85 0.89 -0.87 -30.08
N LYS A 86 1.60 -0.12 -29.23
CA LYS A 86 3.04 0.17 -29.35
C LYS A 86 3.88 -0.53 -28.28
N ILE A 87 3.27 -1.08 -27.23
CA ILE A 87 3.98 -1.82 -26.19
C ILE A 87 4.40 -3.19 -26.75
N ARG A 88 5.59 -3.64 -26.34
CA ARG A 88 6.17 -4.94 -26.70
C ARG A 88 6.54 -5.78 -25.49
N ASP A 89 6.46 -5.19 -24.30
CA ASP A 89 6.73 -5.84 -23.04
C ASP A 89 5.41 -6.34 -22.44
N ASP A 90 5.31 -7.65 -22.22
CA ASP A 90 4.08 -8.31 -21.80
C ASP A 90 3.59 -7.80 -20.43
N SER A 91 4.51 -7.45 -19.52
CA SER A 91 4.14 -6.92 -18.20
C SER A 91 3.55 -5.52 -18.31
N ALA A 92 4.18 -4.65 -19.09
CA ALA A 92 3.66 -3.32 -19.39
C ALA A 92 2.31 -3.39 -20.13
N GLU A 93 2.15 -4.34 -21.05
CA GLU A 93 0.90 -4.57 -21.78
C GLU A 93 -0.22 -5.00 -20.83
N ALA A 94 0.07 -5.95 -19.93
CA ALA A 94 -0.86 -6.43 -18.91
C ALA A 94 -1.25 -5.30 -17.93
N ALA A 95 -0.30 -4.47 -17.51
CA ALA A 95 -0.56 -3.33 -16.63
C ALA A 95 -1.52 -2.31 -17.27
N VAL A 96 -1.28 -1.93 -18.54
CA VAL A 96 -2.14 -1.00 -19.28
C VAL A 96 -3.51 -1.61 -19.56
N SER A 97 -3.57 -2.88 -19.98
CA SER A 97 -4.83 -3.60 -20.21
C SER A 97 -5.66 -3.70 -18.94
N GLY A 98 -5.02 -3.93 -17.79
CA GLY A 98 -5.67 -3.91 -16.48
C GLY A 98 -6.26 -2.54 -16.14
N VAL A 99 -5.55 -1.45 -16.43
CA VAL A 99 -6.09 -0.09 -16.24
C VAL A 99 -7.26 0.18 -17.18
N LEU A 100 -7.20 -0.23 -18.45
CA LEU A 100 -8.29 -0.07 -19.41
C LEU A 100 -9.58 -0.78 -18.97
N ARG A 101 -9.45 -1.97 -18.36
CA ARG A 101 -10.57 -2.73 -17.80
C ARG A 101 -11.16 -2.04 -16.57
N ASP A 102 -10.31 -1.53 -15.70
CA ASP A 102 -10.73 -0.91 -14.43
C ASP A 102 -11.00 0.60 -14.59
N LEU A 103 -10.97 1.14 -15.81
CA LEU A 103 -10.88 2.57 -16.08
C LEU A 103 -12.03 3.36 -15.48
N PHE A 104 -13.26 2.83 -15.55
CA PHE A 104 -14.43 3.47 -14.94
C PHE A 104 -14.23 3.75 -13.44
N TYR A 105 -13.75 2.75 -12.68
CA TYR A 105 -13.49 2.91 -11.25
C TYR A 105 -12.30 3.84 -10.98
N ILE A 106 -11.27 3.79 -11.83
CA ILE A 106 -10.11 4.68 -11.74
C ILE A 106 -10.53 6.13 -12.00
N THR A 107 -11.33 6.40 -13.04
CA THR A 107 -11.90 7.71 -13.34
C THR A 107 -12.67 8.24 -12.14
N ALA A 108 -13.58 7.44 -11.58
CA ALA A 108 -14.36 7.82 -10.42
C ALA A 108 -13.45 8.14 -9.21
N SER A 109 -12.42 7.33 -8.95
CA SER A 109 -11.45 7.57 -7.87
C SER A 109 -10.68 8.88 -8.08
N ILE A 110 -10.17 9.14 -9.28
CA ILE A 110 -9.34 10.30 -9.61
C ILE A 110 -10.18 11.57 -9.61
N LYS A 111 -11.33 11.58 -10.30
CA LYS A 111 -12.22 12.74 -10.37
C LYS A 111 -12.86 13.06 -9.03
N GLY A 112 -13.32 12.03 -8.31
CA GLY A 112 -13.82 12.17 -6.94
C GLY A 112 -12.75 12.71 -6.00
N GLY A 113 -11.56 12.13 -6.03
CA GLY A 113 -10.41 12.59 -5.26
C GLY A 113 -10.07 14.05 -5.52
N ALA A 114 -10.05 14.49 -6.79
CA ALA A 114 -9.75 15.88 -7.13
C ALA A 114 -10.78 16.86 -6.53
N ARG A 115 -12.08 16.50 -6.59
CA ARG A 115 -13.16 17.27 -5.95
C ARG A 115 -13.03 17.28 -4.44
N PHE A 116 -12.74 16.13 -3.82
CA PHE A 116 -12.50 16.03 -2.38
C PHE A 116 -11.35 16.94 -1.93
N PHE A 117 -10.24 16.90 -2.67
CA PHE A 117 -9.06 17.73 -2.41
C PHE A 117 -9.39 19.22 -2.45
N ARG A 118 -10.17 19.65 -3.45
CA ARG A 118 -10.63 21.04 -3.56
C ARG A 118 -11.56 21.42 -2.41
N LYS A 119 -12.56 20.59 -2.13
CA LYS A 119 -13.58 20.82 -1.09
C LYS A 119 -12.95 20.95 0.30
N LYS A 120 -11.95 20.13 0.60
CA LYS A 120 -11.28 20.07 1.90
C LYS A 120 -10.03 20.95 1.99
N GLY A 121 -9.59 21.57 0.89
CA GLY A 121 -8.34 22.33 0.83
C GLY A 121 -7.15 21.48 1.26
N ILE A 122 -7.04 20.26 0.73
CA ILE A 122 -6.05 19.26 1.18
C ILE A 122 -4.62 19.77 0.98
N PHE A 123 -4.33 20.46 -0.13
CA PHE A 123 -2.97 20.91 -0.42
C PHE A 123 -2.44 21.89 0.63
N GLU A 124 -3.30 22.75 1.15
CA GLU A 124 -2.95 23.78 2.12
C GLU A 124 -3.08 23.27 3.56
N ASN A 125 -4.02 22.35 3.81
CA ASN A 125 -4.45 22.02 5.16
C ASN A 125 -4.15 20.59 5.60
N LEU A 126 -3.52 19.74 4.78
CA LEU A 126 -3.29 18.32 5.13
C LEU A 126 -2.61 18.17 6.51
N ALA A 127 -1.59 18.98 6.80
CA ALA A 127 -0.89 18.92 8.08
C ALA A 127 -1.81 19.24 9.28
N THR A 128 -2.77 20.16 9.10
CA THR A 128 -3.76 20.53 10.12
C THR A 128 -4.86 19.47 10.24
N LEU A 129 -5.30 18.92 9.11
CA LEU A 129 -6.33 17.88 9.03
C LEU A 129 -5.81 16.52 9.52
N ALA A 130 -4.49 16.33 9.57
CA ALA A 130 -3.84 15.12 10.07
C ALA A 130 -2.91 15.43 11.27
N SER A 131 -3.21 16.46 12.07
CA SER A 131 -2.34 16.97 13.15
C SER A 131 -2.37 16.14 14.44
N GLY A 132 -2.81 14.88 14.39
CA GLY A 132 -3.04 14.03 15.56
C GLY A 132 -3.90 12.81 15.21
N LYS A 133 -3.98 11.85 16.12
CA LYS A 133 -4.66 10.57 15.86
C LYS A 133 -6.14 10.77 15.50
N GLU A 134 -6.87 11.56 16.28
CA GLU A 134 -8.31 11.79 16.12
C GLU A 134 -8.62 12.46 14.78
N LYS A 135 -7.99 13.59 14.47
CA LYS A 135 -8.18 14.29 13.19
C LYS A 135 -7.76 13.44 11.99
N THR A 136 -6.67 12.69 12.13
CA THR A 136 -6.24 11.76 11.08
C THR A 136 -7.29 10.69 10.83
N LYS A 137 -7.91 10.15 11.89
CA LYS A 137 -9.03 9.20 11.75
C LYS A 137 -10.21 9.86 11.05
N GLU A 138 -10.63 11.05 11.47
CA GLU A 138 -11.72 11.79 10.83
C GLU A 138 -11.46 11.96 9.33
N LEU A 139 -10.24 12.35 8.93
CA LEU A 139 -9.89 12.47 7.52
C LEU A 139 -9.90 11.13 6.77
N ILE A 140 -9.48 10.03 7.42
CA ILE A 140 -9.55 8.67 6.85
C ILE A 140 -11.00 8.25 6.63
N ASP A 141 -11.86 8.43 7.63
CA ASP A 141 -13.26 8.06 7.58
C ASP A 141 -13.96 8.87 6.48
N GLU A 142 -13.75 10.19 6.45
CA GLU A 142 -14.33 11.08 5.45
C GLU A 142 -13.99 10.66 4.03
N ILE A 143 -12.71 10.38 3.70
CA ILE A 143 -12.36 9.97 2.33
C ILE A 143 -12.79 8.53 2.01
N ALA A 144 -12.80 7.64 3.00
CA ALA A 144 -13.21 6.24 2.80
C ALA A 144 -14.72 6.10 2.56
N GLU A 145 -15.50 7.00 3.16
CA GLU A 145 -16.96 7.03 3.10
C GLU A 145 -17.51 8.02 2.07
N ASP A 146 -16.65 8.87 1.49
CA ASP A 146 -17.06 9.79 0.42
C ASP A 146 -17.52 9.00 -0.82
N GLY A 147 -18.82 9.14 -1.14
CA GLY A 147 -19.46 8.50 -2.28
C GLY A 147 -18.88 8.91 -3.63
N ASP A 148 -18.25 10.09 -3.71
CA ASP A 148 -17.60 10.56 -4.94
C ASP A 148 -16.23 9.90 -5.14
N VAL A 149 -15.52 9.54 -4.06
CA VAL A 149 -14.18 8.94 -4.12
C VAL A 149 -14.29 7.42 -4.17
N ALA A 150 -14.85 6.91 -5.27
CA ALA A 150 -14.99 5.47 -5.47
C ALA A 150 -13.63 4.76 -5.35
N GLY A 151 -13.60 3.55 -4.77
CA GLY A 151 -12.39 2.71 -4.76
C GLY A 151 -11.29 3.11 -3.77
N ILE A 152 -11.39 4.24 -3.06
CA ILE A 152 -10.51 4.58 -1.93
C ILE A 152 -11.24 4.26 -0.63
N LYS A 153 -10.89 3.13 -0.02
CA LYS A 153 -11.38 2.71 1.31
C LYS A 153 -10.26 2.79 2.34
N TYR A 154 -10.54 2.43 3.59
CA TYR A 154 -9.61 2.48 4.74
C TYR A 154 -8.17 2.09 4.40
N THR A 155 -7.96 0.94 3.74
CA THR A 155 -6.61 0.51 3.34
C THR A 155 -5.87 1.55 2.48
N LYS A 156 -6.51 2.07 1.43
CA LYS A 156 -5.87 3.04 0.52
C LYS A 156 -5.76 4.43 1.12
N ALA A 157 -6.75 4.85 1.91
CA ALA A 157 -6.74 6.11 2.63
C ALA A 157 -5.56 6.18 3.62
N ILE A 158 -5.39 5.13 4.45
CA ILE A 158 -4.27 5.04 5.39
C ILE A 158 -2.94 4.99 4.64
N LEU A 159 -2.81 4.18 3.58
CA LEU A 159 -1.59 4.12 2.78
C LEU A 159 -1.23 5.47 2.15
N TRP A 160 -2.21 6.22 1.66
CA TRP A 160 -1.99 7.55 1.10
C TRP A 160 -1.43 8.51 2.15
N LEU A 161 -2.07 8.60 3.31
CA LEU A 161 -1.60 9.45 4.41
C LEU A 161 -0.22 9.04 4.89
N GLN A 162 0.07 7.75 4.98
CA GLN A 162 1.40 7.22 5.30
C GLN A 162 2.46 7.61 4.26
N TYR A 163 2.14 7.58 2.97
CA TYR A 163 3.03 8.07 1.91
C TYR A 163 3.26 9.58 1.98
N CYS A 164 2.34 10.33 2.58
CA CYS A 164 2.47 11.75 2.86
C CYS A 164 3.18 12.04 4.20
N GLY A 165 3.58 11.01 4.96
CA GLY A 165 4.23 11.15 6.26
C GLY A 165 3.28 11.33 7.45
N PHE A 166 1.98 11.10 7.26
CA PHE A 166 0.95 11.14 8.29
C PHE A 166 0.47 9.72 8.65
N ALA A 167 -0.52 9.60 9.55
CA ALA A 167 -1.15 8.32 9.90
C ALA A 167 -0.17 7.22 10.37
N LYS A 168 0.90 7.60 11.07
CA LYS A 168 1.84 6.64 11.69
C LYS A 168 1.17 5.76 12.75
N ASP A 169 0.10 6.26 13.35
CA ASP A 169 -0.68 5.60 14.40
C ASP A 169 -1.83 4.75 13.84
N PHE A 170 -1.82 4.45 12.54
CA PHE A 170 -2.81 3.62 11.88
C PHE A 170 -2.13 2.49 11.10
N ALA A 171 -2.80 1.35 10.99
CA ALA A 171 -2.38 0.24 10.15
C ALA A 171 -3.45 -0.02 9.08
N PRO A 172 -3.09 -0.09 7.79
CA PRO A 172 -4.04 -0.44 6.74
C PRO A 172 -4.64 -1.83 7.01
N PRO A 173 -5.97 -2.02 6.98
CA PRO A 173 -6.63 -3.33 7.09
C PRO A 173 -6.46 -4.17 5.81
N ALA A 174 -5.24 -4.24 5.29
CA ALA A 174 -4.89 -5.00 4.11
C ALA A 174 -4.88 -6.51 4.38
N LYS A 175 -4.98 -7.30 3.31
CA LYS A 175 -4.93 -8.77 3.35
C LYS A 175 -3.79 -9.32 4.20
N HIS A 176 -2.62 -8.70 4.15
CA HIS A 176 -1.45 -9.12 4.94
C HIS A 176 -1.71 -8.99 6.44
N LEU A 177 -2.25 -7.86 6.90
CA LEU A 177 -2.62 -7.65 8.30
C LEU A 177 -3.70 -8.63 8.74
N LYS A 178 -4.79 -8.72 7.96
CA LYS A 178 -5.90 -9.65 8.24
C LYS A 178 -5.43 -11.09 8.38
N THR A 179 -4.56 -11.53 7.47
CA THR A 179 -4.05 -12.90 7.49
C THR A 179 -3.07 -13.13 8.65
N PHE A 180 -2.25 -12.14 8.99
CA PHE A 180 -1.35 -12.23 10.13
C PHE A 180 -2.12 -12.38 11.45
N VAL A 181 -3.10 -11.50 11.69
CA VAL A 181 -3.94 -11.56 12.88
C VAL A 181 -4.67 -12.91 12.96
N ASN A 182 -5.29 -13.37 11.87
CA ASN A 182 -6.09 -14.60 11.88
C ASN A 182 -5.28 -15.92 11.88
N SER A 183 -4.04 -15.92 11.40
CA SER A 183 -3.28 -17.16 11.16
C SER A 183 -1.94 -17.26 11.88
N ASP A 184 -1.44 -16.16 12.42
CA ASP A 184 -0.12 -16.11 13.05
C ASP A 184 -0.16 -15.64 14.52
N VAL A 185 -1.24 -14.99 14.99
CA VAL A 185 -1.31 -14.39 16.35
C VAL A 185 -2.59 -14.74 17.11
N GLY A 186 -3.76 -14.65 16.47
CA GLY A 186 -5.05 -14.83 17.13
C GLY A 186 -5.52 -16.28 17.18
N PRO A 187 -6.47 -16.62 18.08
CA PRO A 187 -7.26 -17.84 17.94
C PRO A 187 -7.95 -17.85 16.57
N TYR A 188 -8.15 -19.05 16.01
CA TYR A 188 -8.64 -19.37 14.64
C TYR A 188 -10.03 -18.79 14.23
N TYR A 189 -10.51 -17.71 14.83
CA TYR A 189 -11.72 -17.03 14.43
C TYR A 189 -11.49 -16.27 13.13
N ARG A 190 -12.18 -16.71 12.09
CA ARG A 190 -12.11 -16.14 10.76
C ARG A 190 -13.04 -14.93 10.65
N TYR A 191 -12.59 -13.76 11.09
CA TYR A 191 -13.25 -12.49 10.78
C TYR A 191 -12.76 -12.06 9.39
N TYR A 192 -13.58 -12.19 8.35
CA TYR A 192 -13.08 -11.95 6.98
C TYR A 192 -13.18 -10.48 6.53
N GLU A 193 -14.07 -9.68 7.13
CA GLU A 193 -14.48 -8.39 6.51
C GLU A 193 -14.59 -7.18 7.46
N ASP A 194 -14.31 -7.32 8.75
CA ASP A 194 -14.39 -6.19 9.69
C ASP A 194 -13.06 -5.40 9.74
N ASP A 195 -12.96 -4.36 8.90
CA ASP A 195 -11.77 -3.49 8.82
C ASP A 195 -11.44 -2.81 10.16
N GLU A 196 -12.45 -2.35 10.91
CA GLU A 196 -12.28 -1.70 12.21
C GLU A 196 -11.71 -2.68 13.24
N TYR A 197 -12.19 -3.92 13.26
CA TYR A 197 -11.64 -4.97 14.11
C TYR A 197 -10.14 -5.16 13.85
N PHE A 198 -9.72 -5.26 12.59
CA PHE A 198 -8.31 -5.46 12.27
C PHE A 198 -7.44 -4.25 12.59
N MET A 199 -7.96 -3.04 12.44
CA MET A 199 -7.29 -1.82 12.87
C MET A 199 -7.10 -1.82 14.39
N LYS A 200 -8.14 -2.14 15.16
CA LYS A 200 -8.06 -2.27 16.62
C LYS A 200 -7.07 -3.36 17.05
N LYS A 201 -7.04 -4.50 16.36
CA LYS A 201 -6.05 -5.56 16.64
C LYS A 201 -4.61 -5.10 16.39
N ALA A 202 -4.38 -4.30 15.35
CA ALA A 202 -3.06 -3.70 15.14
C ALA A 202 -2.66 -2.71 16.24
N GLU A 203 -3.61 -1.96 16.81
CA GLU A 203 -3.37 -1.09 17.97
C GLU A 203 -2.99 -1.91 19.20
N GLU A 204 -3.72 -2.99 19.50
CA GLU A 204 -3.38 -3.90 20.58
C GLU A 204 -1.98 -4.49 20.37
N MET A 205 -1.62 -4.89 19.14
CA MET A 205 -0.29 -5.38 18.83
C MET A 205 0.79 -4.31 19.09
N ALA A 206 0.58 -3.07 18.65
CA ALA A 206 1.53 -1.98 18.85
C ALA A 206 1.80 -1.69 20.34
N SER A 207 0.83 -1.96 21.23
CA SER A 207 1.02 -1.81 22.67
C SER A 207 2.10 -2.74 23.26
N ASP A 208 2.41 -3.86 22.59
CA ASP A 208 3.49 -4.78 22.97
C ASP A 208 4.89 -4.32 22.48
N PHE A 209 4.94 -3.26 21.65
CA PHE A 209 6.15 -2.70 21.04
C PHE A 209 6.33 -1.22 21.43
N PRO A 210 6.85 -0.91 22.63
CA PRO A 210 7.13 0.47 23.01
C PRO A 210 8.07 1.15 21.99
N ASP A 211 7.89 2.45 21.81
CA ASP A 211 8.66 3.30 20.87
C ASP A 211 8.57 2.86 19.40
N THR A 212 7.42 2.30 19.00
CA THR A 212 7.17 1.83 17.64
C THR A 212 5.82 2.35 17.16
N SER A 213 5.76 2.85 15.92
CA SER A 213 4.49 3.27 15.33
C SER A 213 3.68 2.07 14.81
N LEU A 214 2.36 2.21 14.71
CA LEU A 214 1.52 1.18 14.08
C LEU A 214 1.93 0.92 12.62
N ALA A 215 2.40 1.96 11.92
CA ALA A 215 2.94 1.84 10.58
C ALA A 215 4.17 0.91 10.53
N ASP A 216 5.06 0.96 11.52
CA ASP A 216 6.23 0.06 11.59
C ASP A 216 5.82 -1.39 11.84
N VAL A 217 4.85 -1.60 12.74
CA VAL A 217 4.27 -2.94 12.97
C VAL A 217 3.68 -3.48 11.67
N TYR A 218 2.89 -2.67 10.96
CA TYR A 218 2.33 -3.06 9.67
C TYR A 218 3.41 -3.38 8.62
N ARG A 219 4.49 -2.60 8.55
CA ARG A 219 5.62 -2.87 7.63
C ARG A 219 6.27 -4.22 7.91
N ALA A 220 6.42 -4.60 9.18
CA ALA A 220 6.95 -5.90 9.57
C ALA A 220 5.99 -7.02 9.16
N VAL A 221 4.68 -6.84 9.40
CA VAL A 221 3.64 -7.78 8.97
C VAL A 221 3.66 -7.97 7.45
N TYR A 222 3.67 -6.87 6.70
CA TYR A 222 3.70 -6.89 5.23
C TYR A 222 4.93 -7.66 4.75
N LEU A 223 6.13 -7.29 5.21
CA LEU A 223 7.38 -7.94 4.83
C LEU A 223 7.36 -9.45 5.14
N TYR A 224 7.01 -9.84 6.36
CA TYR A 224 6.95 -11.26 6.74
C TYR A 224 5.92 -12.04 5.91
N ARG A 225 4.70 -11.52 5.76
CA ARG A 225 3.60 -12.23 5.10
C ARG A 225 3.82 -12.37 3.60
N THR A 226 4.41 -11.37 2.94
CA THR A 226 4.76 -11.47 1.52
C THR A 226 5.77 -12.60 1.30
N PHE A 227 6.80 -12.70 2.13
CA PHE A 227 7.75 -13.81 2.05
C PHE A 227 7.13 -15.15 2.37
N LYS A 228 6.35 -15.24 3.46
CA LYS A 228 5.69 -16.49 3.84
C LYS A 228 4.78 -17.02 2.74
N SER A 229 4.10 -16.14 2.00
CA SER A 229 3.26 -16.55 0.87
C SER A 229 4.04 -17.07 -0.34
N ALA A 230 5.31 -16.72 -0.47
CA ALA A 230 6.19 -17.20 -1.53
C ALA A 230 6.89 -18.52 -1.20
N MET A 231 6.81 -18.99 0.05
CA MET A 231 7.40 -20.25 0.48
C MET A 231 6.48 -21.45 0.20
N PRO A 232 7.03 -22.67 0.07
CA PRO A 232 6.23 -23.88 -0.03
C PRO A 232 5.23 -24.02 1.13
N ARG A 233 4.05 -24.57 0.84
CA ARG A 233 3.03 -24.85 1.87
C ARG A 233 3.61 -25.78 2.94
N GLY A 234 3.32 -25.47 4.21
CA GLY A 234 3.84 -26.23 5.35
C GLY A 234 5.28 -25.90 5.74
N SER A 235 5.94 -24.96 5.07
CA SER A 235 7.25 -24.49 5.49
C SER A 235 7.20 -23.86 6.88
N LYS A 236 8.18 -24.19 7.73
CA LYS A 236 8.36 -23.60 9.07
C LYS A 236 9.01 -22.22 8.97
N PHE A 237 8.52 -21.35 8.08
CA PHE A 237 9.05 -20.01 7.85
C PHE A 237 8.59 -19.06 8.96
N THR A 238 9.54 -18.37 9.59
CA THR A 238 9.32 -17.44 10.71
C THR A 238 10.04 -16.11 10.46
N PRO A 239 9.66 -15.02 11.12
CA PRO A 239 10.41 -13.76 11.10
C PRO A 239 11.90 -13.91 11.47
N ARG A 240 12.25 -14.81 12.40
CA ARG A 240 13.65 -15.14 12.74
C ARG A 240 14.45 -15.57 11.52
N LYS A 241 13.91 -16.50 10.72
CA LYS A 241 14.57 -17.01 9.51
C LYS A 241 14.71 -15.94 8.43
N LEU A 242 13.74 -15.03 8.35
CA LEU A 242 13.85 -13.86 7.47
C LEU A 242 15.02 -12.96 7.87
N LEU A 243 15.19 -12.67 9.17
CA LEU A 243 16.31 -11.88 9.68
C LEU A 243 17.66 -12.57 9.45
N GLU A 244 17.73 -13.89 9.66
CA GLU A 244 18.93 -14.68 9.37
C GLU A 244 19.29 -14.65 7.87
N PHE A 245 18.29 -14.79 7.00
CA PHE A 245 18.47 -14.66 5.55
C PHE A 245 19.04 -13.29 5.19
N MET A 246 18.44 -12.21 5.70
CA MET A 246 18.90 -10.84 5.47
C MET A 246 20.36 -10.65 5.93
N LYS A 247 20.70 -11.16 7.11
CA LYS A 247 22.06 -11.10 7.65
C LYS A 247 23.04 -11.89 6.79
N LYS A 248 22.72 -13.14 6.45
CA LYS A 248 23.59 -14.02 5.64
C LYS A 248 23.81 -13.49 4.23
N LYS A 249 22.77 -12.93 3.61
CA LYS A 249 22.83 -12.37 2.25
C LYS A 249 23.24 -10.90 2.21
N LYS A 250 23.47 -10.27 3.37
CA LYS A 250 23.81 -8.84 3.51
C LYS A 250 22.78 -7.93 2.80
N VAL A 251 21.50 -8.27 2.89
CA VAL A 251 20.40 -7.50 2.27
C VAL A 251 19.73 -6.63 3.34
N SER A 252 19.69 -5.33 3.09
CA SER A 252 19.02 -4.37 3.99
C SER A 252 17.49 -4.42 3.84
N VAL A 253 16.75 -3.96 4.86
CA VAL A 253 15.28 -3.83 4.79
C VAL A 253 14.84 -2.99 3.59
N SER A 254 15.53 -1.88 3.32
CA SER A 254 15.24 -1.04 2.16
C SER A 254 15.40 -1.81 0.85
N LYS A 255 16.45 -2.64 0.74
CA LYS A 255 16.64 -3.46 -0.45
C LYS A 255 15.59 -4.56 -0.57
N MET A 256 15.14 -5.13 0.55
CA MET A 256 14.05 -6.12 0.57
C MET A 256 12.75 -5.50 0.04
N PHE A 257 12.34 -4.33 0.54
CA PHE A 257 11.15 -3.64 0.02
C PHE A 257 11.29 -3.26 -1.46
N SER A 258 12.48 -2.82 -1.88
CA SER A 258 12.77 -2.54 -3.29
C SER A 258 12.72 -3.78 -4.19
N MET A 259 12.97 -4.98 -3.67
CA MET A 259 12.81 -6.23 -4.42
C MET A 259 11.36 -6.69 -4.41
N LEU A 260 10.62 -6.45 -3.31
CA LEU A 260 9.19 -6.75 -3.22
C LEU A 260 8.32 -5.86 -4.12
N SER A 261 8.79 -4.65 -4.44
CA SER A 261 8.12 -3.72 -5.34
C SER A 261 8.10 -4.15 -6.81
N ASP A 262 8.82 -5.21 -7.17
CA ASP A 262 9.01 -5.69 -8.53
C ASP A 262 8.61 -7.17 -8.66
N SER A 263 8.03 -7.61 -9.79
CA SER A 263 7.64 -9.02 -10.00
C SER A 263 8.87 -9.92 -10.11
N GLU A 264 9.88 -9.52 -10.89
CA GLU A 264 11.14 -10.26 -11.03
C GLU A 264 11.91 -10.28 -9.71
N GLY A 265 11.99 -9.11 -9.05
CA GLY A 265 12.54 -8.98 -7.71
C GLY A 265 11.88 -9.93 -6.70
N ARG A 266 10.55 -10.03 -6.69
CA ARG A 266 9.80 -10.97 -5.82
C ARG A 266 10.14 -12.43 -6.12
N GLU A 267 10.18 -12.80 -7.40
CA GLU A 267 10.49 -14.18 -7.80
C GLU A 267 11.94 -14.56 -7.46
N GLU A 268 12.89 -13.69 -7.74
CA GLU A 268 14.31 -13.90 -7.42
C GLU A 268 14.51 -14.07 -5.90
N LEU A 269 13.85 -13.22 -5.13
CA LEU A 269 13.88 -13.23 -3.67
C LEU A 269 13.26 -14.52 -3.10
N ALA A 270 12.14 -14.97 -3.67
CA ALA A 270 11.50 -16.23 -3.32
C ALA A 270 12.42 -17.43 -3.61
N LYS A 271 13.06 -17.47 -4.79
CA LYS A 271 14.05 -18.50 -5.15
C LYS A 271 15.24 -18.51 -4.18
N LYS A 272 15.83 -17.34 -3.91
CA LYS A 272 16.95 -17.21 -2.96
C LYS A 272 16.56 -17.66 -1.54
N MET A 273 15.34 -17.38 -1.12
CA MET A 273 14.83 -17.79 0.19
C MET A 273 14.55 -19.29 0.24
N ALA A 274 13.97 -19.89 -0.81
CA ALA A 274 13.75 -21.34 -0.92
C ALA A 274 15.07 -22.10 -0.77
N VAL A 275 16.10 -21.70 -1.53
CA VAL A 275 17.45 -22.28 -1.45
C VAL A 275 18.05 -22.11 -0.05
N PHE A 276 17.88 -20.94 0.58
CA PHE A 276 18.36 -20.71 1.94
C PHE A 276 17.69 -21.64 2.97
N MET A 277 16.43 -21.97 2.75
CA MET A 277 15.62 -22.80 3.61
C MET A 277 15.78 -24.31 3.35
N GLY A 278 16.53 -24.69 2.31
CA GLY A 278 16.76 -26.07 1.91
C GLY A 278 15.60 -26.69 1.11
N TYR A 279 14.86 -25.87 0.36
CA TYR A 279 13.82 -26.30 -0.59
C TYR A 279 14.31 -26.19 -2.03
#